data_AF-A0A538ID88-F1
#
_entry.id   AF-A0A538ID88-F1
#
_cell.length_a   1.000
_cell.length_b   1.000
_cell.length_c   1.000
_cell.angle_alpha   90.00
_cell.angle_beta   90.00
_cell.angle_gamma   90.00
#
_symmetry.space_group_name_H-M   'P 1'
#
loop_
_entity.id
_entity.type
_entity.pdbx_description
1 polymer ?
#
loop_
_entity_poly.entity_id
_entity_poly.type
_entity_poly.pdbx_seq_one_letter_code
_entity_poly.pdbx_strand_id
1 'polypeptide(L)'
;MSLSEIQARIKTLQGSLSKVGYQLSDADDHLVYLRTEIAQHYTALRTANARKGQIQQSLSARAAQLYVLGGQGTPASLASDGLANYVQRMTYLEQIGYTQQSLLEELKALQADAKVESATLASEEKDAQKTVNLYAKQRAVLNSQLAELTKLNAFLMSVLPRPAL
;
A
#
# COMPACT_ATOMS: atom_id res chain seq x y z
N MET A 1 -51.13 -5.72 0.78
CA MET A 1 -50.30 -4.52 0.79
C MET A 1 -51.08 -3.42 0.07
N SER A 2 -51.35 -2.29 0.72
CA SER A 2 -52.09 -1.17 0.15
C SER A 2 -51.19 -0.29 -0.73
N LEU A 3 -51.80 0.57 -1.55
CA LEU A 3 -51.07 1.54 -2.38
C LEU A 3 -50.19 2.47 -1.51
N SER A 4 -50.71 2.94 -0.37
CA SER A 4 -49.96 3.80 0.56
C SER A 4 -48.80 3.07 1.21
N GLU A 5 -48.95 1.78 1.56
CA GLU A 5 -47.86 0.95 2.08
C GLU A 5 -46.74 0.77 1.05
N ILE A 6 -47.08 0.56 -0.23
CA ILE A 6 -46.10 0.46 -1.33
C ILE A 6 -45.34 1.78 -1.48
N GLN A 7 -46.04 2.90 -1.52
CA GLN A 7 -45.41 4.22 -1.66
C GLN A 7 -44.49 4.56 -0.47
N ALA A 8 -44.91 4.22 0.75
CA ALA A 8 -44.07 4.37 1.93
C ALA A 8 -42.79 3.51 1.82
N ARG A 9 -42.92 2.26 1.36
CA ARG A 9 -41.78 1.36 1.20
C ARG A 9 -40.82 1.79 0.09
N ILE A 10 -41.33 2.35 -1.01
CA ILE A 10 -40.53 3.00 -2.05
C ILE A 10 -39.69 4.13 -1.47
N LYS A 11 -40.29 5.04 -0.68
CA LYS A 11 -39.57 6.15 -0.04
C LYS A 11 -38.47 5.64 0.90
N THR A 12 -38.77 4.64 1.71
CA THR A 12 -37.77 4.01 2.60
C THR A 12 -36.62 3.41 1.81
N LEU A 13 -36.88 2.70 0.70
CA LEU A 13 -35.84 2.15 -0.16
C LEU A 13 -34.99 3.22 -0.83
N GLN A 14 -35.60 4.33 -1.28
CA GLN A 14 -34.86 5.48 -1.83
C GLN A 14 -33.91 6.10 -0.78
N GLY A 15 -34.34 6.21 0.47
CA GLY A 15 -33.49 6.64 1.58
C GLY A 15 -32.33 5.67 1.83
N SER A 16 -32.62 4.37 1.89
CA SER A 16 -31.59 3.33 2.05
C SER A 16 -30.59 3.32 0.88
N LEU A 17 -31.06 3.49 -0.36
CA LEU A 17 -30.20 3.59 -1.55
C LEU A 17 -29.26 4.79 -1.48
N SER A 18 -29.76 5.93 -1.03
CA SER A 18 -28.94 7.13 -0.85
C SER A 18 -27.84 6.87 0.18
N LYS A 19 -28.19 6.27 1.33
CA LYS A 19 -27.23 5.92 2.38
C LYS A 19 -26.16 4.94 1.89
N VAL A 20 -26.56 3.85 1.23
CA VAL A 20 -25.61 2.86 0.68
C VAL A 20 -24.77 3.49 -0.44
N GLY A 21 -25.33 4.43 -1.21
CA GLY A 21 -24.60 5.19 -2.22
C GLY A 21 -23.45 5.99 -1.62
N TYR A 22 -23.68 6.70 -0.51
CA TYR A 22 -22.61 7.40 0.23
C TYR A 22 -21.56 6.43 0.78
N GLN A 23 -22.00 5.32 1.39
CA GLN A 23 -21.08 4.31 1.94
C GLN A 23 -20.22 3.64 0.86
N LEU A 24 -20.78 3.43 -0.34
CA LEU A 24 -20.03 2.90 -1.47
C LEU A 24 -18.98 3.92 -1.96
N SER A 25 -19.37 5.19 -2.11
CA SER A 25 -18.43 6.24 -2.52
C SER A 25 -17.26 6.38 -1.55
N ASP A 26 -17.54 6.42 -0.25
CA ASP A 26 -16.52 6.51 0.80
C ASP A 26 -15.59 5.28 0.79
N ALA A 27 -16.16 4.08 0.60
CA ALA A 27 -15.37 2.85 0.49
C ALA A 27 -14.49 2.82 -0.78
N ASP A 28 -14.99 3.33 -1.90
CA ASP A 28 -14.23 3.44 -3.15
C ASP A 28 -13.08 4.45 -3.00
N ASP A 29 -13.33 5.62 -2.41
CA ASP A 29 -12.31 6.64 -2.15
C ASP A 29 -11.20 6.09 -1.23
N HIS A 30 -11.58 5.37 -0.16
CA HIS A 30 -10.63 4.71 0.73
C HIS A 30 -9.81 3.63 0.02
N LEU A 31 -10.42 2.84 -0.86
CA LEU A 31 -9.69 1.85 -1.66
C LEU A 31 -8.68 2.49 -2.61
N VAL A 32 -9.04 3.62 -3.24
CA VAL A 32 -8.14 4.38 -4.11
C VAL A 32 -6.97 4.96 -3.31
N TYR A 33 -7.24 5.49 -2.12
CA TYR A 33 -6.20 5.95 -1.20
C TYR A 33 -5.20 4.84 -0.85
N LEU A 34 -5.69 3.69 -0.38
CA LEU A 34 -4.84 2.53 -0.03
C LEU A 34 -3.97 2.07 -1.21
N ARG A 35 -4.54 1.99 -2.41
CA ARG A 35 -3.78 1.62 -3.62
C ARG A 35 -2.66 2.61 -3.94
N THR A 36 -2.90 3.89 -3.68
CA THR A 36 -1.91 4.95 -3.88
C THR A 36 -0.78 4.82 -2.86
N GLU A 37 -1.10 4.62 -1.59
CA GLU A 37 -0.10 4.37 -0.54
C GLU A 37 0.74 3.13 -0.85
N ILE A 38 0.10 2.01 -1.22
CA ILE A 38 0.78 0.78 -1.62
C ILE A 38 1.80 1.05 -2.75
N ALA A 39 1.40 1.78 -3.79
CA ALA A 39 2.28 2.12 -4.91
C ALA A 39 3.49 2.98 -4.47
N GLN A 40 3.28 3.92 -3.54
CA GLN A 40 4.34 4.74 -2.97
C GLN A 40 5.30 3.91 -2.11
N HIS A 41 4.77 3.04 -1.22
CA HIS A 41 5.58 2.12 -0.41
C HIS A 41 6.44 1.19 -1.28
N TYR A 42 5.88 0.60 -2.34
CA TYR A 42 6.66 -0.23 -3.27
C TYR A 42 7.79 0.54 -3.96
N THR A 43 7.55 1.81 -4.30
CA THR A 43 8.57 2.67 -4.91
C THR A 43 9.69 2.99 -3.92
N ALA A 44 9.35 3.32 -2.67
CA ALA A 44 10.31 3.55 -1.60
C ALA A 44 11.16 2.30 -1.33
N LEU A 45 10.53 1.12 -1.25
CA LEU A 45 11.21 -0.16 -1.05
C LEU A 45 12.18 -0.48 -2.20
N ARG A 46 11.79 -0.21 -3.44
CA ARG A 46 12.67 -0.40 -4.61
C ARG A 46 13.90 0.49 -4.52
N THR A 47 13.73 1.76 -4.16
CA THR A 47 14.85 2.70 -3.96
C THR A 47 15.78 2.26 -2.84
N ALA A 48 15.22 1.81 -1.70
CA ALA A 48 16.00 1.28 -0.59
C ALA A 48 16.81 0.03 -0.99
N ASN A 49 16.20 -0.89 -1.75
CA ASN A 49 16.88 -2.09 -2.28
C ASN A 49 18.04 -1.74 -3.22
N ALA A 50 17.84 -0.76 -4.11
CA ALA A 50 18.91 -0.29 -4.99
C ALA A 50 20.08 0.29 -4.19
N ARG A 51 19.80 1.11 -3.16
CA ARG A 51 20.81 1.68 -2.26
C ARG A 51 21.58 0.60 -1.50
N LYS A 52 20.91 -0.45 -1.03
CA LYS A 52 21.56 -1.61 -0.40
C LYS A 52 22.56 -2.28 -1.35
N GLY A 53 22.17 -2.54 -2.59
CA GLY A 53 23.06 -3.14 -3.59
C GLY A 53 24.31 -2.29 -3.84
N GLN A 54 24.16 -0.97 -3.92
CA GLN A 54 25.29 -0.05 -4.05
C GLN A 54 26.24 -0.09 -2.85
N ILE A 55 25.72 -0.12 -1.63
CA ILE A 55 26.54 -0.23 -0.41
C ILE A 55 27.28 -1.57 -0.35
N GLN A 56 26.60 -2.68 -0.68
CA GLN A 56 27.24 -3.99 -0.74
C GLN A 56 28.37 -4.03 -1.77
N GLN A 57 28.16 -3.47 -2.96
CA GLN A 57 29.18 -3.41 -3.99
C GLN A 57 30.38 -2.56 -3.56
N SER A 58 30.13 -1.40 -2.92
CA SER A 58 31.19 -0.56 -2.34
C SER A 58 32.00 -1.31 -1.29
N LEU A 59 31.34 -2.05 -0.39
CA LEU A 59 32.01 -2.84 0.64
C LEU A 59 32.86 -3.97 0.04
N SER A 60 32.35 -4.70 -0.96
CA SER A 60 33.10 -5.76 -1.64
C SER A 60 34.31 -5.22 -2.40
N ALA A 61 34.17 -4.11 -3.12
CA ALA A 61 35.28 -3.45 -3.81
C ALA A 61 36.38 -3.03 -2.83
N ARG A 62 35.97 -2.55 -1.65
CA ARG A 62 36.91 -2.12 -0.62
C ARG A 62 37.61 -3.27 0.09
N ALA A 63 36.89 -4.36 0.37
CA ALA A 63 37.50 -5.59 0.87
C ALA A 63 38.56 -6.11 -0.11
N ALA A 64 38.28 -6.04 -1.42
CA ALA A 64 39.25 -6.39 -2.46
C ALA A 64 40.47 -5.44 -2.46
N GLN A 65 40.27 -4.13 -2.31
CA GLN A 65 41.37 -3.16 -2.19
C GLN A 65 42.26 -3.46 -0.98
N LEU A 66 41.67 -3.69 0.20
CA LEU A 66 42.40 -4.06 1.42
C LEU A 66 43.16 -5.38 1.26
N TYR A 67 42.55 -6.38 0.62
CA TYR A 67 43.18 -7.66 0.34
C TYR A 67 44.37 -7.52 -0.63
N VAL A 68 44.25 -6.72 -1.68
CA VAL A 68 45.36 -6.44 -2.62
C VAL A 68 46.48 -5.66 -1.94
N LEU A 69 46.14 -4.68 -1.09
CA LEU A 69 47.08 -3.94 -0.24
C LEU A 69 47.83 -4.86 0.73
N GLY A 70 47.18 -5.88 1.29
CA GLY A 70 47.79 -6.87 2.17
C GLY A 70 48.47 -8.04 1.46
N GLY A 71 48.15 -8.27 0.17
CA GLY A 71 48.50 -9.49 -0.57
C GLY A 71 49.48 -9.30 -1.74
N GLN A 72 49.68 -8.09 -2.26
CA GLN A 72 50.60 -7.83 -3.39
C GLN A 72 51.49 -6.59 -3.25
N GLY A 73 51.49 -5.93 -2.10
CA GLY A 73 52.54 -5.00 -1.71
C GLY A 73 53.24 -5.57 -0.49
N THR A 74 54.53 -5.93 -0.61
CA THR A 74 55.36 -6.06 0.58
C THR A 74 55.19 -4.82 1.46
N PRO A 75 55.22 -4.94 2.80
CA PRO A 75 55.19 -3.81 3.74
C PRO A 75 56.16 -2.67 3.37
N ALA A 76 57.20 -3.00 2.59
CA ALA A 76 58.21 -2.10 2.05
C ALA A 76 57.67 -0.92 1.19
N SER A 77 56.58 -1.09 0.43
CA SER A 77 56.01 0.02 -0.37
C SER A 77 55.09 0.96 0.43
N LEU A 78 54.59 0.48 1.57
CA LEU A 78 53.79 1.26 2.53
C LEU A 78 54.68 1.93 3.59
N ALA A 79 55.89 1.40 3.80
CA ALA A 79 56.91 1.95 4.67
C ALA A 79 57.62 3.19 4.08
N SER A 80 57.62 3.39 2.75
CA SER A 80 58.31 4.52 2.11
C SER A 80 57.66 5.88 2.36
N ASP A 81 56.36 5.92 2.69
CA ASP A 81 55.62 7.15 3.04
C ASP A 81 55.56 7.40 4.56
N GLY A 82 56.19 6.54 5.38
CA GLY A 82 56.21 6.63 6.84
C GLY A 82 55.04 5.91 7.52
N LEU A 83 55.34 5.19 8.61
CA LEU A 83 54.42 4.34 9.37
C LEU A 83 53.12 5.07 9.80
N ALA A 84 53.21 6.37 10.09
CA ALA A 84 52.08 7.20 10.49
C ALA A 84 51.03 7.40 9.38
N ASN A 85 51.47 7.58 8.14
CA ASN A 85 50.58 7.75 6.98
C ASN A 85 49.87 6.43 6.63
N TYR A 86 50.57 5.30 6.79
CA TYR A 86 49.97 3.97 6.65
C TYR A 86 48.88 3.72 7.70
N VAL A 87 49.18 3.97 8.98
CA VAL A 87 48.22 3.79 10.08
C VAL A 87 46.99 4.69 9.89
N GLN A 88 47.17 5.97 9.54
CA GLN A 88 46.04 6.87 9.26
C GLN A 88 45.15 6.37 8.12
N ARG A 89 45.74 5.86 7.03
CA ARG A 89 44.97 5.28 5.92
C ARG A 89 44.21 4.04 6.37
N MET A 90 44.83 3.14 7.13
CA MET A 90 44.17 1.95 7.65
C MET A 90 43.02 2.28 8.61
N THR A 91 43.22 3.21 9.55
CA THR A 91 42.15 3.65 10.46
C THR A 91 40.99 4.31 9.72
N TYR A 92 41.25 5.14 8.71
CA TYR A 92 40.21 5.71 7.86
C TYR A 92 39.47 4.63 7.05
N LEU A 93 40.19 3.60 6.60
CA LEU A 93 39.61 2.46 5.93
C LEU A 93 38.69 1.66 6.87
N GLU A 94 39.12 1.38 8.09
CA GLU A 94 38.30 0.71 9.10
C GLU A 94 37.06 1.52 9.46
N GLN A 95 37.20 2.83 9.73
CA GLN A 95 36.10 3.69 10.18
C GLN A 95 34.95 3.74 9.18
N ILE A 96 35.24 3.95 7.89
CA ILE A 96 34.20 3.92 6.86
C ILE A 96 33.62 2.49 6.69
N GLY A 97 34.41 1.44 6.96
CA GLY A 97 33.94 0.06 6.90
C GLY A 97 32.84 -0.18 7.95
N TYR A 98 33.09 0.28 9.18
CA TYR A 98 32.10 0.28 10.25
C TYR A 98 30.83 1.08 9.89
N THR A 99 30.99 2.29 9.34
CA THR A 99 29.82 3.10 8.92
C THR A 99 29.00 2.40 7.84
N GLN A 100 29.65 1.81 6.84
CA GLN A 100 28.97 1.09 5.75
C GLN A 100 28.27 -0.19 6.26
N GLN A 101 28.87 -0.88 7.22
CA GLN A 101 28.24 -2.05 7.85
C GLN A 101 27.03 -1.66 8.70
N SER A 102 27.11 -0.57 9.47
CA SER A 102 25.95 -0.01 10.20
C SER A 102 24.80 0.30 9.26
N LEU A 103 25.08 0.98 8.14
CA LEU A 103 24.08 1.30 7.11
C LEU A 103 23.44 0.04 6.50
N LEU A 104 24.17 -1.05 6.34
CA LEU A 104 23.59 -2.31 5.87
C LEU A 104 22.65 -2.94 6.88
N GLU A 105 22.98 -2.90 8.17
CA GLU A 105 22.10 -3.43 9.22
C GLU A 105 20.83 -2.59 9.36
N GLU A 106 20.95 -1.26 9.32
CA GLU A 106 19.80 -0.35 9.26
C GLU A 106 18.91 -0.62 8.05
N LEU A 107 19.50 -0.82 6.86
CA LEU A 107 18.74 -1.16 5.66
C LEU A 107 18.07 -2.54 5.74
N LYS A 108 18.69 -3.53 6.41
CA LYS A 108 18.06 -4.84 6.65
C LYS A 108 16.87 -4.72 7.59
N ALA A 109 16.98 -3.93 8.66
CA ALA A 109 15.87 -3.67 9.58
C ALA A 109 14.72 -2.99 8.83
N LEU A 110 15.02 -1.94 8.07
CA LEU A 110 14.03 -1.24 7.26
C LEU A 110 13.35 -2.15 6.21
N GLN A 111 14.09 -3.12 5.63
CA GLN A 111 13.50 -4.12 4.74
C GLN A 111 12.56 -5.09 5.45
N ALA A 112 12.90 -5.50 6.67
CA ALA A 112 12.04 -6.37 7.47
C ALA A 112 10.73 -5.65 7.83
N ASP A 113 10.83 -4.41 8.29
CA ASP A 113 9.69 -3.55 8.63
C ASP A 113 8.81 -3.30 7.40
N ALA A 114 9.42 -2.93 6.26
CA ALA A 114 8.68 -2.70 5.01
C ALA A 114 7.97 -3.96 4.49
N LYS A 115 8.51 -5.16 4.74
CA LYS A 115 7.84 -6.41 4.38
C LYS A 115 6.58 -6.65 5.22
N VAL A 116 6.66 -6.37 6.52
CA VAL A 116 5.50 -6.45 7.43
C VAL A 116 4.45 -5.42 7.01
N GLU A 117 4.85 -4.17 6.81
CA GLU A 117 3.98 -3.09 6.36
C GLU A 117 3.31 -3.41 5.02
N SER A 118 4.05 -3.92 4.04
CA SER A 118 3.48 -4.34 2.75
C SER A 118 2.44 -5.45 2.90
N ALA A 119 2.63 -6.39 3.83
CA ALA A 119 1.66 -7.44 4.11
C ALA A 119 0.40 -6.89 4.78
N THR A 120 0.57 -5.94 5.71
CA THR A 120 -0.54 -5.22 6.34
C THR A 120 -1.36 -4.45 5.30
N LEU A 121 -0.72 -3.62 4.48
CA LEU A 121 -1.38 -2.85 3.43
C LEU A 121 -2.10 -3.75 2.42
N ALA A 122 -1.51 -4.89 2.03
CA ALA A 122 -2.16 -5.85 1.15
C ALA A 122 -3.41 -6.50 1.79
N SER A 123 -3.38 -6.74 3.10
CA SER A 123 -4.55 -7.20 3.84
C SER A 123 -5.64 -6.13 3.89
N GLU A 124 -5.26 -4.88 4.17
CA GLU A 124 -6.17 -3.73 4.22
C GLU A 124 -6.82 -3.46 2.86
N GLU A 125 -6.06 -3.50 1.76
CA GLU A 125 -6.62 -3.37 0.40
C GLU A 125 -7.66 -4.46 0.14
N LYS A 126 -7.36 -5.70 0.52
CA LYS A 126 -8.29 -6.82 0.35
C LYS A 126 -9.57 -6.61 1.14
N ASP A 127 -9.49 -6.10 2.36
CA ASP A 127 -10.65 -5.84 3.19
C ASP A 127 -11.45 -4.61 2.71
N ALA A 128 -10.78 -3.55 2.27
CA ALA A 128 -11.43 -2.42 1.59
C ALA A 128 -12.18 -2.87 0.33
N GLN A 129 -11.56 -3.71 -0.51
CA GLN A 129 -12.18 -4.26 -1.71
C GLN A 129 -13.42 -5.13 -1.37
N LYS A 130 -13.39 -5.89 -0.27
CA LYS A 130 -14.58 -6.62 0.20
C LYS A 130 -15.70 -5.67 0.61
N THR A 131 -15.37 -4.58 1.30
CA THR A 131 -16.34 -3.55 1.73
C THR A 131 -17.02 -2.88 0.53
N VAL A 132 -16.24 -2.48 -0.48
CA VAL A 132 -16.76 -1.97 -1.77
C VAL A 132 -17.73 -2.98 -2.39
N ASN A 133 -17.31 -4.25 -2.49
CA ASN A 133 -18.14 -5.30 -3.07
C ASN A 133 -19.43 -5.56 -2.27
N LEU A 134 -19.38 -5.42 -0.94
CA LEU A 134 -20.54 -5.55 -0.07
C LEU A 134 -21.55 -4.43 -0.35
N TYR A 135 -21.13 -3.18 -0.37
CA TYR A 135 -22.02 -2.05 -0.64
C TYR A 135 -22.55 -2.05 -2.07
N ALA A 136 -21.72 -2.44 -3.06
CA ALA A 136 -22.16 -2.60 -4.43
C ALA A 136 -23.28 -3.65 -4.55
N LYS A 137 -23.15 -4.80 -3.87
CA LYS A 137 -24.19 -5.83 -3.80
C LYS A 137 -25.45 -5.33 -3.11
N GLN A 138 -25.33 -4.66 -1.96
CA GLN A 138 -26.47 -4.10 -1.25
C GLN A 138 -27.24 -3.08 -2.11
N ARG A 139 -26.52 -2.20 -2.81
CA ARG A 139 -27.10 -1.24 -3.75
C ARG A 139 -27.85 -1.93 -4.88
N ALA A 140 -27.28 -2.99 -5.46
CA ALA A 140 -27.94 -3.76 -6.51
C ALA A 140 -29.24 -4.41 -6.04
N VAL A 141 -29.25 -5.01 -4.84
CA VAL A 141 -30.45 -5.61 -4.23
C VAL A 141 -31.53 -4.53 -4.00
N LEU A 142 -31.16 -3.41 -3.40
CA LEU A 142 -32.11 -2.31 -3.14
C LEU A 142 -32.68 -1.72 -4.44
N ASN A 143 -31.86 -1.59 -5.49
CA ASN A 143 -32.32 -1.14 -6.81
C ASN A 143 -33.32 -2.13 -7.43
N SER A 144 -33.06 -3.44 -7.31
CA SER A 144 -34.00 -4.47 -7.79
C SER A 144 -35.35 -4.38 -7.07
N GLN A 145 -35.32 -4.28 -5.74
CA GLN A 145 -36.52 -4.13 -4.91
C GLN A 145 -37.29 -2.84 -5.24
N LEU A 146 -36.57 -1.73 -5.46
CA LEU A 146 -37.18 -0.46 -5.85
C LEU A 146 -37.86 -0.58 -7.22
N ALA A 147 -37.21 -1.24 -8.19
CA ALA A 147 -37.77 -1.44 -9.53
C ALA A 147 -39.05 -2.30 -9.49
N GLU A 148 -39.05 -3.38 -8.71
CA GLU A 148 -40.22 -4.24 -8.52
C GLU A 148 -41.38 -3.48 -7.87
N LEU A 149 -41.14 -2.74 -6.79
CA LEU A 149 -42.18 -1.97 -6.12
C LEU A 149 -42.70 -0.82 -6.98
N THR A 150 -41.84 -0.20 -7.79
CA THR A 150 -42.26 0.85 -8.72
C THR A 150 -43.18 0.29 -9.81
N LYS A 151 -42.87 -0.89 -10.35
CA LYS A 151 -43.76 -1.62 -11.29
C LYS A 151 -45.10 -1.97 -10.64
N LEU A 152 -45.07 -2.50 -9.41
CA LEU A 152 -46.29 -2.83 -8.67
C LEU A 152 -47.15 -1.59 -8.38
N ASN A 153 -46.53 -0.48 -7.97
CA ASN A 153 -47.21 0.79 -7.73
C ASN A 153 -47.90 1.30 -9.01
N ALA A 154 -47.19 1.28 -10.14
CA ALA A 154 -47.74 1.69 -11.44
C ALA A 154 -48.92 0.79 -11.86
N PHE A 155 -48.79 -0.52 -11.68
CA PHE A 155 -49.88 -1.46 -11.94
C PHE A 155 -51.10 -1.13 -11.09
N LEU A 156 -50.97 -1.05 -9.76
CA LEU A 156 -52.11 -0.78 -8.88
C LEU A 156 -52.79 0.57 -9.17
N MET A 157 -52.01 1.61 -9.50
CA MET A 157 -52.57 2.89 -9.95
C MET A 157 -53.39 2.78 -11.24
N SER A 158 -53.07 1.83 -12.11
CA SER A 158 -53.81 1.60 -13.36
C SER A 158 -55.08 0.77 -13.19
N VAL A 159 -55.16 -0.11 -12.18
CA VAL A 159 -56.31 -1.01 -11.96
C VAL A 159 -57.31 -0.47 -10.94
N LEU A 160 -56.91 0.49 -10.10
CA LEU A 160 -57.81 1.09 -9.12
C LEU A 160 -58.85 2.01 -9.80
N PRO A 161 -60.15 1.87 -9.50
CA PRO A 161 -61.17 2.77 -10.03
C PRO A 161 -60.85 4.20 -9.62
N ARG A 162 -60.86 5.13 -10.59
CA ARG A 162 -60.82 6.56 -10.25
C ARG A 162 -62.04 6.87 -9.38
N PRO A 163 -61.88 7.57 -8.24
CA PRO A 163 -63.02 7.99 -7.46
C PRO A 163 -63.94 8.81 -8.37
N ALA A 164 -65.21 8.41 -8.44
CA ALA A 164 -66.23 9.18 -9.14
C ALA A 164 -66.28 10.58 -8.49
N LEU A 165 -66.15 11.61 -9.33
CA LEU A 165 -66.31 13.01 -8.95
C LEU A 165 -67.75 13.29 -8.52
#